data_AF-A0A8C3M1J7-F1
#
_entry.id   AF-A0A8C3M1J7-F1
#
_cell.length_a   1.000
_cell.length_b   1.000
_cell.length_c   1.000
_cell.angle_alpha   90.00
_cell.angle_beta   90.00
_cell.angle_gamma   90.00
#
_symmetry.space_group_name_H-M   'P 1'
#
loop_
_entity.id
_entity.type
_entity.pdbx_description
1 polymer ?
#
loop_
_entity_poly.entity_id
_entity_poly.type
_entity_poly.pdbx_seq_one_letter_code
_entity_poly.pdbx_strand_id
1 'polypeptide(L)'
;MYMLIETRTSSLLHLTRSPGIRSWSVFVGIASIGLAAAYYSADSLAWKLFYMAGCFFVAAQNLEQWEEAVFDKNKGTVCLKTFNLYKKILTFSKGGSEQVVALLHEIRDVNVEEETVRYFGKGYLVVLRFITGFSHPLTQSAVLGCRSDVEAVAKLVISFLELDRAESQDIYESSETEASDADEPQDEY
;
A
#
# COMPACT_ATOMS: atom_id res chain seq x y z
N MET A 1 -2.56 -12.78 -2.25
CA MET A 1 -2.74 -12.12 -0.94
C MET A 1 -2.10 -10.75 -0.97
N TYR A 2 -2.92 -9.71 -0.80
CA TYR A 2 -2.55 -8.30 -0.96
C TYR A 2 -2.12 -7.64 0.36
N MET A 3 -3.04 -7.52 1.32
CA MET A 3 -2.77 -7.10 2.69
C MET A 3 -3.52 -8.01 3.67
N LEU A 4 -2.91 -8.25 4.83
CA LEU A 4 -3.47 -8.97 5.96
C LEU A 4 -4.05 -7.97 6.96
N ILE A 5 -5.18 -8.32 7.57
CA ILE A 5 -5.78 -7.53 8.65
C ILE A 5 -5.13 -8.00 9.95
N GLU A 6 -4.30 -7.16 10.55
CA GLU A 6 -3.67 -7.47 11.84
C GLU A 6 -4.57 -7.08 13.01
N THR A 7 -5.24 -5.94 12.92
CA THR A 7 -6.20 -5.49 13.95
C THR A 7 -7.34 -4.74 13.31
N ARG A 8 -8.57 -5.11 13.70
CA ARG A 8 -9.80 -4.43 13.31
C ARG A 8 -10.62 -4.10 14.56
N THR A 9 -10.76 -2.81 14.82
CA THR A 9 -11.67 -2.26 15.83
C THR A 9 -12.51 -1.16 15.16
N SER A 10 -13.57 -0.69 15.80
CA SER A 10 -14.38 0.42 15.27
C SER A 10 -13.57 1.70 15.00
N SER A 11 -12.48 1.91 15.75
CA SER A 11 -11.64 3.11 15.66
C SER A 11 -10.26 2.89 15.05
N LEU A 12 -9.82 1.64 14.87
CA LEU A 12 -8.47 1.33 14.39
C LEU A 12 -8.51 0.19 13.38
N LEU A 13 -7.95 0.44 12.20
CA LEU A 13 -7.74 -0.56 11.16
C LEU A 13 -6.24 -0.63 10.84
N HIS A 14 -5.63 -1.78 11.14
CA HIS A 14 -4.23 -2.06 10.87
C HIS A 14 -4.12 -3.15 9.80
N LEU A 15 -3.59 -2.76 8.65
CA LEU A 15 -3.32 -3.64 7.51
C LEU A 15 -1.81 -3.82 7.36
N THR A 16 -1.34 -5.04 7.21
CA THR A 16 0.08 -5.35 7.06
C THR A 16 0.34 -6.26 5.88
N ARG A 17 1.50 -6.11 5.25
CA ARG A 17 1.96 -6.94 4.14
C ARG A 17 3.39 -7.36 4.41
N SER A 18 3.59 -8.66 4.49
CA SER A 18 4.91 -9.28 4.54
C SER A 18 5.40 -9.67 3.14
N PRO A 19 6.72 -9.77 2.92
CA PRO A 19 7.30 -10.26 1.69
C PRO A 19 6.71 -11.62 1.30
N GLY A 20 6.41 -11.78 0.02
CA GLY A 20 5.85 -13.02 -0.50
C GLY A 20 6.84 -14.18 -0.48
N ILE A 21 6.32 -15.42 -0.59
CA ILE A 21 7.16 -16.63 -0.58
C ILE A 21 8.17 -16.66 -1.73
N ARG A 22 7.86 -16.01 -2.86
CA ARG A 22 8.78 -15.85 -3.99
C ARG A 22 9.99 -15.02 -3.62
N SER A 23 9.78 -13.91 -2.91
CA SER A 23 10.86 -13.03 -2.47
C SER A 23 11.74 -13.71 -1.41
N TRP A 24 11.12 -14.42 -0.45
CA TRP A 24 11.85 -15.26 0.50
C TRP A 24 12.66 -16.37 -0.18
N SER A 25 12.12 -17.00 -1.22
CA SER A 25 12.83 -18.01 -2.00
C SER A 25 14.07 -17.44 -2.69
N VAL A 26 13.96 -16.27 -3.32
CA VAL A 26 15.10 -15.57 -3.93
C VAL A 26 16.15 -15.22 -2.89
N PHE A 27 15.72 -14.74 -1.72
CA PHE A 27 16.61 -14.40 -0.62
C PHE A 27 17.43 -15.63 -0.16
N VAL A 28 16.75 -16.74 0.13
CA VAL A 28 17.41 -17.98 0.54
C VAL A 28 18.28 -18.55 -0.57
N GLY A 29 17.84 -18.48 -1.83
CA GLY A 29 18.59 -18.93 -2.99
C GLY A 29 19.93 -18.20 -3.13
N ILE A 30 19.92 -16.87 -3.14
CA ILE A 30 21.16 -16.07 -3.26
C ILE A 30 22.04 -16.25 -2.03
N ALA A 31 21.46 -16.26 -0.82
CA ALA A 31 22.21 -16.46 0.41
C ALA A 31 22.90 -17.84 0.45
N SER A 32 22.22 -18.88 -0.07
CA SER A 32 22.78 -20.24 -0.12
C SER A 32 23.98 -20.35 -1.07
N ILE A 33 23.98 -19.61 -2.18
CA ILE A 33 25.12 -19.54 -3.11
C ILE A 33 26.32 -18.90 -2.43
N GLY A 34 26.11 -17.83 -1.66
CA GLY A 34 27.18 -17.20 -0.87
C GLY A 34 27.77 -18.15 0.17
N LEU A 35 26.92 -18.92 0.84
CA LEU A 35 27.35 -19.93 1.81
C LEU A 35 28.13 -21.07 1.16
N ALA A 36 27.66 -21.57 0.02
CA ALA A 36 28.36 -22.59 -0.75
C ALA A 36 29.73 -22.09 -1.23
N ALA A 37 29.81 -20.88 -1.77
CA ALA A 37 31.07 -20.27 -2.18
C ALA A 37 32.05 -20.11 -1.01
N ALA A 38 31.58 -19.70 0.16
CA ALA A 38 32.41 -19.59 1.36
C ALA A 38 32.84 -20.96 1.93
N TYR A 39 31.98 -21.98 1.84
CA TYR A 39 32.26 -23.32 2.34
C TYR A 39 33.25 -24.09 1.46
N TYR A 40 33.04 -24.08 0.14
CA TYR A 40 33.87 -24.81 -0.81
C TYR A 40 35.15 -24.07 -1.20
N SER A 41 35.25 -22.76 -0.92
CA SER A 41 36.50 -22.05 -1.17
C SER A 41 37.58 -22.38 -0.13
N ALA A 42 38.82 -22.56 -0.60
CA ALA A 42 40.02 -22.69 0.23
C ALA A 42 40.62 -21.33 0.65
N ASP A 43 39.92 -20.22 0.37
CA ASP A 43 40.40 -18.86 0.63
C ASP A 43 40.46 -18.51 2.13
N SER A 44 41.11 -17.39 2.43
CA SER A 44 41.17 -16.83 3.77
C SER A 44 39.78 -16.41 4.28
N LEU A 45 39.64 -16.34 5.60
CA LEU A 45 38.39 -15.92 6.25
C LEU A 45 37.85 -14.58 5.74
N ALA A 46 38.73 -13.65 5.34
CA ALA A 46 38.33 -12.37 4.79
C ALA A 46 37.55 -12.50 3.47
N TRP A 47 38.02 -13.36 2.55
CA TRP A 47 37.34 -13.62 1.28
C TRP A 47 36.01 -14.36 1.48
N LYS A 48 35.97 -15.30 2.41
CA LYS A 48 34.72 -16.01 2.79
C LYS A 48 33.67 -15.05 3.33
N LEU A 49 34.06 -14.13 4.22
CA LEU A 49 33.18 -13.10 4.74
C LEU A 49 32.73 -12.13 3.65
N PHE A 50 33.61 -11.80 2.69
CA PHE A 50 33.26 -10.96 1.56
C PHE A 50 32.19 -11.58 0.68
N TYR A 51 32.32 -12.87 0.31
CA TYR A 51 31.30 -13.58 -0.47
C TYR A 51 29.97 -13.68 0.28
N MET A 52 30.02 -14.02 1.56
CA MET A 52 28.83 -14.08 2.42
C MET A 52 28.13 -12.73 2.53
N ALA A 53 28.87 -11.66 2.81
CA ALA A 53 28.32 -10.32 2.94
C ALA A 53 27.78 -9.79 1.60
N GLY A 54 28.50 -10.02 0.49
CA GLY A 54 28.06 -9.62 -0.85
C GLY A 54 26.78 -10.32 -1.27
N CYS A 55 26.72 -11.66 -1.13
CA CYS A 55 25.50 -12.42 -1.43
C CYS A 55 24.34 -12.02 -0.52
N PHE A 56 24.57 -11.84 0.78
CA PHE A 56 23.53 -11.38 1.71
C PHE A 56 23.01 -9.98 1.34
N PHE A 57 23.88 -9.07 0.94
CA PHE A 57 23.50 -7.72 0.51
C PHE A 57 22.63 -7.74 -0.75
N VAL A 58 23.01 -8.53 -1.76
CA VAL A 58 22.21 -8.71 -2.98
C VAL A 58 20.88 -9.38 -2.66
N ALA A 59 20.87 -10.38 -1.78
CA ALA A 59 19.67 -11.06 -1.33
C ALA A 59 18.71 -10.07 -0.63
N ALA A 60 19.24 -9.23 0.27
CA ALA A 60 18.48 -8.22 1.01
C ALA A 60 17.90 -7.13 0.08
N GLN A 61 18.60 -6.75 -1.00
CA GLN A 61 18.07 -5.81 -1.99
C GLN A 61 16.89 -6.37 -2.79
N ASN A 62 16.88 -7.68 -3.04
CA ASN A 62 15.80 -8.36 -3.77
C ASN A 62 14.62 -8.74 -2.87
N LEU A 63 14.74 -8.54 -1.56
CA LEU A 63 13.65 -8.79 -0.64
C LEU A 63 12.59 -7.68 -0.79
N GLU A 64 11.34 -8.10 -0.99
CA GLU A 64 10.19 -7.20 -1.07
C GLU A 64 10.11 -6.35 0.20
N GLN A 65 9.59 -5.13 0.07
CA GLN A 65 9.36 -4.28 1.23
C GLN A 65 8.19 -4.81 2.05
N TRP A 66 8.28 -4.62 3.36
CA TRP A 66 7.11 -4.74 4.23
C TRP A 66 6.31 -3.44 4.11
N GLU A 67 4.99 -3.53 4.14
CA GLU A 67 4.09 -2.39 4.06
C GLU A 67 3.07 -2.49 5.19
N GLU A 68 2.85 -1.41 5.95
CA GLU A 68 1.80 -1.30 6.97
C GLU A 68 0.96 -0.06 6.65
N ALA A 69 -0.37 -0.20 6.73
CA ALA A 69 -1.31 0.90 6.67
C ALA A 69 -2.15 0.90 7.95
N VAL A 70 -2.03 1.97 8.73
CA VAL A 70 -2.74 2.17 10.00
C VAL A 70 -3.71 3.33 9.84
N PHE A 71 -5.00 3.02 9.91
CA PHE A 71 -6.06 4.02 9.95
C PHE A 71 -6.52 4.17 11.41
N ASP A 72 -6.36 5.36 11.98
CA ASP A 72 -6.73 5.65 13.36
C ASP A 72 -7.78 6.78 13.40
N LYS A 73 -9.04 6.42 13.68
CA LYS A 73 -10.15 7.38 13.84
C LYS A 73 -10.02 8.23 15.10
N ASN A 74 -9.38 7.71 16.15
CA ASN A 74 -9.20 8.48 17.40
C ASN A 74 -8.26 9.65 17.20
N LYS A 75 -7.23 9.45 16.35
CA LYS A 75 -6.29 10.51 15.97
C LYS A 75 -6.69 11.28 14.72
N GLY A 76 -7.60 10.73 13.92
CA GLY A 76 -7.97 11.27 12.62
C GLY A 76 -6.84 11.21 11.59
N THR A 77 -5.90 10.27 11.73
CA THR A 77 -4.73 10.12 10.86
C THR A 77 -4.61 8.75 10.22
N VAL A 78 -4.26 8.72 8.93
CA VAL A 78 -3.82 7.53 8.20
C VAL A 78 -2.31 7.56 8.13
N CYS A 79 -1.67 6.51 8.64
CA CYS A 79 -0.23 6.30 8.56
C CYS A 79 0.06 5.15 7.61
N LEU A 80 0.72 5.45 6.49
CA LEU A 80 1.25 4.47 5.57
C LEU A 80 2.75 4.36 5.83
N LYS A 81 3.21 3.18 6.20
CA LYS A 81 4.61 2.91 6.52
C LYS A 81 5.12 1.83 5.59
N THR A 82 6.25 2.11 4.96
CA THR A 82 6.98 1.14 4.16
C THR A 82 8.33 0.89 4.81
N PHE A 83 8.67 -0.37 5.05
CA PHE A 83 9.92 -0.78 5.67
C PHE A 83 10.70 -1.63 4.67
N ASN A 84 11.94 -1.23 4.40
CA ASN A 84 12.84 -2.01 3.59
C ASN A 84 13.95 -2.60 4.47
N LEU A 85 14.11 -3.94 4.47
CA LEU A 85 15.15 -4.61 5.25
C LEU A 85 16.55 -4.15 4.85
N TYR A 86 16.81 -3.92 3.56
CA TYR A 86 18.07 -3.35 3.08
C TYR A 86 18.34 -1.97 3.69
N LYS A 87 17.34 -1.06 3.69
CA LYS A 87 17.48 0.25 4.33
C LYS A 87 17.66 0.10 5.84
N LYS A 88 16.98 -0.85 6.49
CA LYS A 88 17.12 -1.11 7.93
C LYS A 88 18.53 -1.58 8.31
N ILE A 89 19.13 -2.46 7.49
CA ILE A 89 20.51 -2.95 7.66
C ILE A 89 21.50 -1.81 7.44
N LEU A 90 21.33 -1.01 6.38
CA LEU A 90 22.24 0.09 6.06
C LEU A 90 22.16 1.25 7.05
N THR A 91 20.96 1.58 7.53
CA THR A 91 20.72 2.77 8.35
C THR A 91 20.77 2.47 9.86
N PHE A 92 21.20 1.26 10.27
CA PHE A 92 21.38 0.85 11.67
C PHE A 92 20.32 1.43 12.62
N SER A 93 19.04 1.21 12.26
CA SER A 93 17.85 1.43 13.10
C SER A 93 17.27 2.85 13.25
N LYS A 94 17.78 3.91 12.60
CA LYS A 94 17.20 5.28 12.80
C LYS A 94 16.40 5.89 11.62
N GLY A 95 16.44 5.33 10.42
CA GLY A 95 15.83 5.98 9.24
C GLY A 95 15.35 5.03 8.13
N GLY A 96 15.06 3.77 8.47
CA GLY A 96 14.75 2.73 7.47
C GLY A 96 13.30 2.63 7.00
N SER A 97 12.41 3.48 7.53
CA SER A 97 10.97 3.46 7.22
C SER A 97 10.53 4.77 6.58
N GLU A 98 9.98 4.70 5.37
CA GLU A 98 9.24 5.81 4.80
C GLU A 98 7.85 5.81 5.44
N GLN A 99 7.51 6.90 6.13
CA GLN A 99 6.21 7.07 6.75
C GLN A 99 5.51 8.27 6.12
N VAL A 100 4.34 8.02 5.52
CA VAL A 100 3.43 9.06 5.05
C VAL A 100 2.28 9.12 6.03
N VAL A 101 2.05 10.29 6.61
CA VAL A 101 0.90 10.55 7.49
C VAL A 101 -0.01 11.54 6.79
N ALA A 102 -1.26 11.16 6.59
CA ALA A 102 -2.31 12.00 6.02
C ALA A 102 -3.51 12.04 6.98
N LEU A 103 -4.40 13.02 6.82
CA LEU A 103 -5.58 13.14 7.66
C LEU A 103 -6.74 12.30 7.10
N LEU A 104 -7.50 11.64 7.97
CA LEU A 104 -8.62 10.77 7.55
C LEU A 104 -9.68 11.57 6.78
N HIS A 105 -9.97 12.80 7.21
CA HIS A 105 -10.99 13.64 6.58
C HIS A 105 -10.58 14.13 5.20
N GLU A 106 -9.30 14.07 4.85
CA GLU A 106 -8.83 14.42 3.51
C GLU A 106 -9.05 13.29 2.51
N ILE A 107 -9.36 12.06 2.95
CA ILE A 107 -9.63 10.94 2.06
C ILE A 107 -11.06 11.06 1.56
N ARG A 108 -11.20 11.28 0.24
CA ARG A 108 -12.49 11.41 -0.43
C ARG A 108 -13.02 10.08 -0.95
N ASP A 109 -12.14 9.29 -1.54
CA ASP A 109 -12.52 8.06 -2.25
C ASP A 109 -11.38 7.05 -2.22
N VAL A 110 -11.72 5.78 -2.39
CA VAL A 110 -10.78 4.65 -2.46
C VAL A 110 -11.08 3.85 -3.73
N ASN A 111 -10.18 3.93 -4.71
CA ASN A 111 -10.34 3.24 -5.98
C ASN A 111 -9.36 2.07 -6.13
N VAL A 112 -9.71 1.10 -6.98
CA VAL A 112 -8.79 0.04 -7.41
C VAL A 112 -8.27 0.39 -8.79
N GLU A 113 -6.98 0.67 -8.90
CA GLU A 113 -6.32 0.95 -10.18
C GLU A 113 -5.67 -0.32 -10.75
N GLU A 114 -5.80 -0.50 -12.07
CA GLU A 114 -5.14 -1.56 -12.81
C GLU A 114 -3.80 -1.03 -13.35
N GLU A 115 -2.70 -1.56 -12.83
CA GLU A 115 -1.36 -1.26 -13.32
C GLU A 115 -0.94 -2.34 -14.32
N THR A 116 -0.71 -1.96 -15.57
CA THR A 116 -0.24 -2.91 -16.60
C THR A 116 1.26 -3.10 -16.48
N VAL A 117 1.67 -4.26 -15.97
CA VAL A 117 3.09 -4.59 -15.82
C VAL A 117 3.55 -5.27 -17.11
N ARG A 118 4.45 -4.58 -17.84
CA ARG A 118 4.91 -4.87 -19.22
C ARG A 118 5.24 -6.35 -19.53
N TYR A 119 5.59 -7.16 -18.53
CA TYR A 119 5.90 -8.59 -18.69
C TYR A 119 5.15 -9.54 -17.75
N PHE A 120 4.46 -9.02 -16.74
CA PHE A 120 3.80 -9.85 -15.71
C PHE A 120 2.27 -9.83 -15.81
N GLY A 121 1.70 -9.03 -16.71
CA GLY A 121 0.26 -8.95 -16.94
C GLY A 121 -0.39 -7.80 -16.17
N LYS A 122 -1.62 -8.01 -15.71
CA LYS A 122 -2.43 -7.00 -15.00
C LYS A 122 -2.16 -7.09 -13.50
N GLY A 123 -1.62 -6.01 -12.93
CA GLY A 123 -1.52 -5.79 -11.49
C GLY A 123 -2.68 -4.94 -10.98
N TYR A 124 -3.11 -5.18 -9.75
CA TYR A 124 -4.16 -4.39 -9.11
C TYR A 124 -3.62 -3.80 -7.81
N LEU A 125 -3.96 -2.54 -7.54
CA LEU A 125 -3.58 -1.83 -6.32
C LEU A 125 -4.71 -0.92 -5.84
N VAL A 126 -4.80 -0.72 -4.52
CA VAL A 126 -5.74 0.23 -3.92
C VAL A 126 -5.09 1.61 -3.89
N VAL A 127 -5.81 2.63 -4.36
CA VAL A 127 -5.41 4.04 -4.35
C VAL A 127 -6.35 4.84 -3.48
N LEU A 128 -5.80 5.57 -2.52
CA LEU A 128 -6.52 6.58 -1.75
C LEU A 128 -6.53 7.89 -2.54
N ARG A 129 -7.71 8.43 -2.84
CA ARG A 129 -7.86 9.78 -3.41
C ARG A 129 -8.15 10.78 -2.31
N PHE A 130 -7.38 11.86 -2.29
CA PHE A 130 -7.56 12.94 -1.34
C PHE A 130 -8.38 14.09 -1.93
N ILE A 131 -9.05 14.87 -1.09
CA ILE A 131 -9.84 16.06 -1.47
C ILE A 131 -8.97 17.10 -2.20
N THR A 132 -7.67 17.13 -1.88
CA THR A 132 -6.66 17.99 -2.52
C THR A 132 -6.35 17.60 -3.97
N GLY A 133 -6.90 16.49 -4.47
CA GLY A 133 -6.68 15.98 -5.83
C GLY A 133 -5.44 15.08 -5.98
N PHE A 134 -4.69 14.85 -4.91
CA PHE A 134 -3.59 13.88 -4.90
C PHE A 134 -4.12 12.45 -4.72
N SER A 135 -3.47 11.50 -5.39
CA SER A 135 -3.72 10.07 -5.28
C SER A 135 -2.49 9.40 -4.67
N HIS A 136 -2.69 8.55 -3.65
CA HIS A 136 -1.61 7.80 -3.04
C HIS A 136 -1.93 6.30 -2.98
N PRO A 137 -1.08 5.44 -3.57
CA PRO A 137 -1.30 4.01 -3.53
C PRO A 137 -1.10 3.48 -2.10
N LEU A 138 -1.98 2.59 -1.66
CA LEU A 138 -1.90 1.93 -0.35
C LEU A 138 -0.68 1.01 -0.25
N THR A 139 -0.23 0.49 -1.39
CA THR A 139 0.93 -0.40 -1.54
C THR A 139 1.78 0.09 -2.71
N GLN A 140 3.11 0.11 -2.56
CA GLN A 140 4.05 0.47 -3.63
C GLN A 140 4.17 -0.62 -4.70
N SER A 141 3.75 -1.86 -4.41
CA SER A 141 3.79 -2.97 -5.36
C SER A 141 2.39 -3.51 -5.67
N ALA A 142 1.99 -3.45 -6.94
CA ALA A 142 0.75 -4.05 -7.41
C ALA A 142 0.77 -5.58 -7.26
N VAL A 143 -0.36 -6.18 -6.86
CA VAL A 143 -0.47 -7.64 -6.81
C VAL A 143 -1.00 -8.17 -8.13
N LEU A 144 -0.24 -9.10 -8.70
CA LEU A 144 -0.53 -9.77 -9.95
C LEU A 144 -1.65 -10.79 -9.78
N GLY A 145 -2.71 -10.67 -10.59
CA GLY A 145 -3.73 -11.71 -10.75
C GLY A 145 -4.72 -11.92 -9.60
N CYS A 146 -4.67 -11.13 -8.51
CA CYS A 146 -5.59 -11.26 -7.36
C CYS A 146 -6.51 -10.04 -7.18
N ARG A 147 -7.27 -9.68 -8.21
CA ARG A 147 -8.20 -8.53 -8.19
C ARG A 147 -9.21 -8.60 -7.04
N SER A 148 -9.74 -9.80 -6.75
CA SER A 148 -10.73 -10.01 -5.67
C SER A 148 -10.21 -9.63 -4.29
N ASP A 149 -8.95 -9.94 -3.99
CA ASP A 149 -8.32 -9.61 -2.70
C ASP A 149 -8.16 -8.09 -2.56
N VAL A 150 -7.76 -7.43 -3.65
CA VAL A 150 -7.58 -5.97 -3.71
C VAL A 150 -8.91 -5.25 -3.55
N GLU A 151 -9.95 -5.72 -4.24
CA GLU A 151 -11.32 -5.18 -4.09
C GLU A 151 -11.90 -5.43 -2.69
N ALA A 152 -11.62 -6.58 -2.08
CA ALA A 152 -12.05 -6.86 -0.70
C ALA A 152 -11.41 -5.88 0.30
N VAL A 153 -10.12 -5.58 0.14
CA VAL A 153 -9.43 -4.58 0.97
C VAL A 153 -9.97 -3.18 0.70
N ALA A 154 -10.21 -2.80 -0.56
CA ALA A 154 -10.82 -1.51 -0.89
C ALA A 154 -12.20 -1.35 -0.23
N LYS A 155 -13.09 -2.34 -0.37
CA LYS A 155 -14.41 -2.35 0.28
C LYS A 155 -14.32 -2.27 1.80
N LEU A 156 -13.31 -2.92 2.39
CA LEU A 156 -13.08 -2.87 3.83
C LEU A 156 -12.70 -1.45 4.27
N VAL A 157 -11.80 -0.77 3.55
CA VAL A 157 -11.41 0.60 3.85
C VAL A 157 -12.59 1.56 3.65
N ILE A 158 -13.36 1.43 2.57
CA ILE A 158 -14.58 2.23 2.31
C ILE A 158 -15.58 2.06 3.45
N SER A 159 -15.88 0.81 3.82
CA SER A 159 -16.79 0.50 4.93
C SER A 159 -16.28 1.01 6.27
N PHE A 160 -14.97 0.98 6.50
CA PHE A 160 -14.37 1.50 7.73
C PHE A 160 -14.43 3.03 7.78
N LEU A 161 -14.19 3.73 6.68
CA LEU A 161 -14.22 5.20 6.60
C LEU A 161 -15.63 5.77 6.41
N GLU A 162 -16.64 4.92 6.19
CA GLU A 162 -18.04 5.31 5.94
C GLU A 162 -18.22 6.23 4.72
N LEU A 163 -17.32 6.13 3.73
CA LEU A 163 -17.32 6.99 2.54
C LEU A 163 -18.58 6.83 1.68
N ASP A 164 -19.21 5.65 1.68
CA ASP A 164 -20.50 5.36 1.02
C ASP A 164 -21.65 6.30 1.46
N ARG A 165 -21.60 6.79 2.71
CA ARG A 165 -22.60 7.75 3.24
C ARG A 165 -22.29 9.20 2.86
N ALA A 166 -21.03 9.54 2.65
CA ALA A 166 -20.62 10.89 2.29
C ALA A 166 -20.97 11.21 0.82
N GLU A 167 -20.76 10.25 -0.09
CA GLU A 167 -21.09 10.42 -1.51
C GLU A 167 -22.60 10.54 -1.75
N SER A 168 -23.40 9.84 -0.94
CA SER A 168 -24.86 9.98 -0.98
C SER A 168 -25.28 11.38 -0.52
N GLN A 169 -24.69 11.93 0.56
CA GLN A 169 -25.00 13.28 1.06
C GLN A 169 -24.69 14.40 0.04
N ASP A 170 -23.56 14.33 -0.67
CA ASP A 170 -23.21 15.31 -1.71
C ASP A 170 -24.20 15.32 -2.89
N ILE A 171 -24.83 14.18 -3.21
CA ILE A 171 -25.84 14.07 -4.28
C ILE A 171 -27.16 14.72 -3.86
N TYR A 172 -27.55 14.62 -2.58
CA TYR A 172 -28.77 15.25 -2.07
C TYR A 172 -28.60 16.77 -1.96
N GLU A 173 -27.43 17.26 -1.55
CA GLU A 173 -27.18 18.69 -1.37
C GLU A 173 -26.98 19.43 -2.71
N SER A 174 -26.46 18.75 -3.73
CA SER A 174 -26.35 19.29 -5.10
C SER A 174 -27.66 19.30 -5.88
N SER A 175 -28.63 18.45 -5.53
CA SER A 175 -29.93 18.38 -6.21
C SER A 175 -30.98 19.36 -5.64
N GLU A 176 -30.76 19.90 -4.44
CA GLU A 176 -31.67 20.91 -3.84
C GLU A 176 -31.40 22.36 -4.30
N THR A 177 -30.35 22.63 -5.09
CA THR A 177 -29.97 24.01 -5.48
C THR A 177 -30.42 24.42 -6.91
N GLU A 178 -31.04 23.54 -7.70
CA GLU A 178 -31.53 23.85 -9.07
C GLU A 178 -33.06 23.78 -9.24
N ALA A 179 -33.83 24.25 -8.25
CA ALA A 179 -35.29 24.32 -8.36
C ALA A 179 -35.88 25.62 -7.79
N SER A 180 -35.47 26.78 -8.31
CA SER A 180 -36.27 27.99 -8.17
C SER A 180 -35.97 28.97 -9.31
N ASP A 181 -36.50 28.66 -10.49
CA ASP A 181 -36.97 29.66 -11.46
C ASP A 181 -37.93 28.95 -12.41
N ALA A 182 -39.20 28.89 -12.00
CA ALA A 182 -40.31 28.45 -12.84
C ALA A 182 -41.08 29.68 -13.32
N ASP A 183 -41.13 29.83 -14.64
CA ASP A 183 -41.93 30.77 -15.43
C ASP A 183 -43.34 31.05 -14.86
N GLU A 184 -43.71 32.33 -14.81
CA GLU A 184 -45.12 32.73 -14.93
C GLU A 184 -45.40 33.14 -16.39
N PRO A 185 -46.34 32.47 -17.09
CA PRO A 185 -46.89 32.97 -18.34
C PRO A 185 -48.05 33.93 -18.05
N GLN A 186 -48.08 35.10 -18.69
CA GLN A 186 -49.29 35.92 -18.79
C GLN A 186 -49.58 36.24 -20.26
N ASP A 187 -50.39 35.38 -20.87
CA ASP A 187 -51.30 35.77 -21.94
C ASP A 187 -52.65 36.13 -21.30
N GLU A 188 -53.20 37.32 -21.55
CA GLU A 188 -54.51 37.52 -22.19
C GLU A 188 -55.02 38.98 -22.12
N TYR A 189 -55.49 39.44 -23.29
CA TYR A 189 -56.34 40.60 -23.65
C TYR A 189 -55.77 42.03 -23.74
#